data_AF-A0A9X2W271-F1
#
_entry.id   AF-A0A9X2W271-F1
#
_cell.length_a   1.000
_cell.length_b   1.000
_cell.length_c   1.000
_cell.angle_alpha   90.00
_cell.angle_beta   90.00
_cell.angle_gamma   90.00
#
_symmetry.space_group_name_H-M   'P 1'
#
loop_
_entity.id
_entity.type
_entity.pdbx_description
1 polymer ?
#
loop_
_entity_poly.entity_id
_entity_poly.type
_entity_poly.pdbx_seq_one_letter_code
_entity_poly.pdbx_strand_id
1 'polypeptide(L)'
;MICEEARLLRGFAVDFLTSHDVAAVEWVMDPGYRLSIGGFLLDGRDDSYLPATAAQLDQFPGLCVTVHDTIIGTAGVAMRFTEHGVSLRDGVPSTWGGVTLFQMAGGRLSHGWAEEDYLARKRQIKSRECDAILPPHPCPWDAPPLPPSEETERTVRSWTGDTGLLERPEVDQIASGGPRFEDCITPAEVTVSHLFTAGDRAALHLVFRGSYAGGFDDIGAELVGTPVEFRVAGMLDVADGRVTRAQLSADRLGLHRNLLDRQRSAG
;
A
#
# COMPACT_ATOMS: atom_id res chain seq x y z
N MET A 1 -27.67 5.16 -5.91
CA MET A 1 -26.95 5.76 -4.76
C MET A 1 -25.84 4.79 -4.43
N ILE A 2 -24.58 5.24 -4.39
CA ILE A 2 -23.45 4.38 -3.99
C ILE A 2 -23.60 4.02 -2.50
N CYS A 3 -23.12 2.84 -2.09
CA CYS A 3 -23.14 2.45 -0.68
C CYS A 3 -22.21 3.35 0.16
N GLU A 4 -22.40 3.31 1.48
CA GLU A 4 -21.63 4.15 2.40
C GLU A 4 -20.13 3.84 2.34
N GLU A 5 -19.78 2.57 2.27
CA GLU A 5 -18.41 2.07 2.20
C GLU A 5 -17.70 2.56 0.93
N ALA A 6 -18.34 2.42 -0.23
CA ALA A 6 -17.80 2.94 -1.49
C ALA A 6 -17.74 4.47 -1.49
N ARG A 7 -18.68 5.15 -0.83
CA ARG A 7 -18.66 6.61 -0.67
C ARG A 7 -17.45 7.07 0.12
N LEU A 8 -17.08 6.36 1.20
CA LEU A 8 -15.88 6.68 1.99
C LEU A 8 -14.60 6.47 1.17
N LEU A 9 -14.47 5.34 0.48
CA LEU A 9 -13.29 5.05 -0.35
C LEU A 9 -13.16 6.05 -1.52
N ARG A 10 -14.28 6.38 -2.20
CA ARG A 10 -14.33 7.44 -3.22
C ARG A 10 -13.96 8.79 -2.61
N GLY A 11 -14.48 9.10 -1.42
CA GLY A 11 -14.17 10.32 -0.70
C GLY A 11 -12.68 10.48 -0.42
N PHE A 12 -12.02 9.41 0.00
CA PHE A 12 -10.58 9.36 0.17
C PHE A 12 -9.83 9.62 -1.15
N ALA A 13 -10.10 8.82 -2.18
CA ALA A 13 -9.30 8.84 -3.41
C ALA A 13 -9.57 10.08 -4.28
N VAL A 14 -10.84 10.47 -4.41
CA VAL A 14 -11.29 11.50 -5.35
C VAL A 14 -11.50 12.82 -4.64
N ASP A 15 -12.38 12.84 -3.64
CA ASP A 15 -12.82 14.11 -3.05
C ASP A 15 -11.68 14.74 -2.22
N PHE A 16 -10.90 13.94 -1.48
CA PHE A 16 -9.72 14.43 -0.77
C PHE A 16 -8.46 14.48 -1.65
N LEU A 17 -7.88 13.34 -2.02
CA LEU A 17 -6.55 13.32 -2.64
C LEU A 17 -6.52 13.92 -4.05
N THR A 18 -7.38 13.46 -4.96
CA THR A 18 -7.36 13.93 -6.36
C THR A 18 -7.88 15.35 -6.53
N SER A 19 -8.87 15.76 -5.72
CA SER A 19 -9.42 17.13 -5.80
C SER A 19 -8.66 18.13 -4.93
N HIS A 20 -7.72 17.65 -4.10
CA HIS A 20 -6.96 18.45 -3.13
C HIS A 20 -7.84 19.19 -2.12
N ASP A 21 -9.05 18.67 -1.86
CA ASP A 21 -10.00 19.29 -0.93
C ASP A 21 -9.82 18.72 0.48
N VAL A 22 -9.00 19.42 1.27
CA VAL A 22 -8.76 19.07 2.68
C VAL A 22 -10.05 19.11 3.52
N ALA A 23 -11.09 19.84 3.11
CA ALA A 23 -12.35 19.85 3.84
C ALA A 23 -13.09 18.50 3.73
N ALA A 24 -12.83 17.71 2.68
CA ALA A 24 -13.40 16.37 2.53
C ALA A 24 -12.98 15.42 3.68
N VAL A 25 -11.80 15.64 4.25
CA VAL A 25 -11.29 14.84 5.38
C VAL A 25 -12.22 14.91 6.59
N GLU A 26 -12.93 16.04 6.79
CA GLU A 26 -13.87 16.20 7.90
C GLU A 26 -15.03 15.21 7.83
N TRP A 27 -15.43 14.71 6.66
CA TRP A 27 -16.52 13.73 6.54
C TRP A 27 -16.04 12.32 6.19
N VAL A 28 -14.85 12.17 5.59
CA VAL A 28 -14.28 10.87 5.22
C VAL A 28 -13.66 10.15 6.42
N MET A 29 -12.94 10.88 7.28
CA MET A 29 -12.09 10.28 8.32
C MET A 29 -12.58 10.63 9.72
N ASP A 30 -12.39 9.68 10.63
CA ASP A 30 -12.57 9.91 12.06
C ASP A 30 -11.50 10.90 12.58
N PRO A 31 -11.79 11.80 13.54
CA PRO A 31 -10.77 12.68 14.13
C PRO A 31 -9.58 11.92 14.73
N GLY A 32 -9.82 10.73 15.28
CA GLY A 32 -8.79 9.81 15.77
C GLY A 32 -8.21 8.90 14.68
N TYR A 33 -8.37 9.24 13.40
CA TYR A 33 -7.84 8.45 12.29
C TYR A 33 -6.33 8.24 12.42
N ARG A 34 -5.89 7.03 12.07
CA ARG A 34 -4.48 6.62 12.08
C ARG A 34 -4.08 6.04 10.74
N LEU A 35 -2.84 6.28 10.31
CA LEU A 35 -2.25 5.62 9.15
C LEU A 35 -0.98 4.87 9.55
N SER A 36 -0.91 3.58 9.20
CA SER A 36 0.29 2.76 9.24
C SER A 36 0.89 2.64 7.83
N ILE A 37 2.10 3.14 7.61
CA ILE A 37 2.80 3.13 6.31
C ILE A 37 4.30 3.09 6.50
N GLY A 38 5.02 2.20 5.80
CA GLY A 38 6.49 2.14 5.83
C GLY A 38 7.11 2.02 7.22
N GLY A 39 6.36 1.43 8.17
CA GLY A 39 6.78 1.30 9.58
C GLY A 39 6.57 2.54 10.45
N PHE A 40 5.97 3.59 9.91
CA PHE A 40 5.54 4.77 10.66
C PHE A 40 4.05 4.68 11.01
N LEU A 41 3.70 5.27 12.14
CA LEU A 41 2.31 5.52 12.55
C LEU A 41 2.07 7.02 12.57
N LEU A 42 1.17 7.49 11.72
CA LEU A 42 0.60 8.83 11.83
C LEU A 42 -0.65 8.71 12.69
N ASP A 43 -0.58 9.22 13.92
CA ASP A 43 -1.65 9.09 14.92
C ASP A 43 -2.36 10.43 15.09
N GLY A 44 -3.66 10.47 14.75
CA GLY A 44 -4.48 11.68 14.74
C GLY A 44 -4.63 12.25 13.32
N ARG A 45 -5.89 12.47 12.93
CA ARG A 45 -6.27 13.02 11.62
C ARG A 45 -5.68 14.40 11.39
N ASP A 46 -5.95 15.32 12.32
CA ASP A 46 -5.62 16.74 12.17
C ASP A 46 -4.19 17.05 12.65
N ASP A 47 -3.67 16.26 13.59
CA ASP A 47 -2.37 16.50 14.22
C ASP A 47 -1.21 15.91 13.43
N SER A 48 -1.40 14.75 12.80
CA SER A 48 -0.31 13.99 12.14
C SER A 48 -0.59 13.73 10.66
N TYR A 49 -1.74 13.14 10.34
CA TYR A 49 -2.00 12.62 8.98
C TYR A 49 -2.25 13.72 7.95
N LEU A 50 -3.20 14.62 8.22
CA LEU A 50 -3.59 15.68 7.30
C LEU A 50 -2.44 16.67 7.02
N PRO A 51 -1.67 17.16 8.01
CA PRO A 51 -0.53 18.03 7.74
C PRO A 51 0.53 17.37 6.85
N ALA A 52 0.85 16.09 7.09
CA ALA A 52 1.82 15.36 6.27
C ALA A 52 1.33 15.18 4.83
N THR A 53 0.05 14.82 4.66
CA THR A 53 -0.56 14.61 3.34
C THR A 53 -0.70 15.93 2.58
N ALA A 54 -1.14 17.01 3.24
CA ALA A 54 -1.24 18.34 2.64
C ALA A 54 0.12 18.85 2.15
N ALA A 55 1.20 18.62 2.90
CA ALA A 55 2.55 18.98 2.46
C ALA A 55 2.97 18.21 1.18
N GLN A 56 2.54 16.96 1.02
CA GLN A 56 2.76 16.20 -0.22
C GLN A 56 1.94 16.76 -1.37
N LEU A 57 0.67 17.11 -1.15
CA LEU A 57 -0.20 17.72 -2.16
C LEU A 57 0.35 19.08 -2.62
N ASP A 58 0.84 19.91 -1.70
CA ASP A 58 1.51 21.17 -2.02
C ASP A 58 2.78 20.95 -2.86
N GLN A 59 3.54 19.88 -2.59
CA GLN A 59 4.71 19.51 -3.39
C GLN A 59 4.33 19.00 -4.79
N PHE A 60 3.15 18.43 -4.96
CA PHE A 60 2.64 17.89 -6.23
C PHE A 60 1.27 18.51 -6.56
N PRO A 61 1.21 19.77 -7.02
CA PRO A 61 -0.08 20.49 -7.19
C PRO A 61 -1.00 19.88 -8.25
N GLY A 62 -0.49 18.99 -9.11
CA GLY A 62 -1.27 18.21 -10.07
C GLY A 62 -1.45 16.74 -9.68
N LEU A 63 -1.17 16.37 -8.42
CA LEU A 63 -1.25 14.97 -7.98
C LEU A 63 -2.66 14.44 -8.20
N CYS A 64 -2.74 13.27 -8.82
CA CYS A 64 -3.97 12.54 -9.05
C CYS A 64 -3.83 11.10 -8.57
N VAL A 65 -4.93 10.51 -8.10
CA VAL A 65 -5.03 9.09 -7.78
C VAL A 65 -5.85 8.40 -8.86
N THR A 66 -5.28 7.39 -9.51
CA THR A 66 -6.02 6.50 -10.41
C THR A 66 -6.24 5.16 -9.72
N VAL A 67 -7.50 4.78 -9.52
CA VAL A 67 -7.87 3.51 -8.89
C VAL A 67 -7.98 2.41 -9.94
N HIS A 68 -7.34 1.27 -9.68
CA HIS A 68 -7.25 0.12 -10.58
C HIS A 68 -8.08 -1.08 -10.11
N ASP A 69 -8.34 -1.16 -8.81
CA ASP A 69 -9.13 -2.22 -8.19
C ASP A 69 -9.67 -1.74 -6.84
N THR A 70 -10.83 -2.24 -6.43
CA THR A 70 -11.43 -1.95 -5.12
C THR A 70 -12.00 -3.22 -4.47
N ILE A 71 -11.88 -3.31 -3.15
CA ILE A 71 -12.65 -4.24 -2.32
C ILE A 71 -13.58 -3.41 -1.45
N ILE A 72 -14.88 -3.63 -1.59
CA ILE A 72 -15.91 -2.96 -0.79
C ILE A 72 -16.53 -3.99 0.14
N GLY A 73 -16.19 -3.94 1.43
CA GLY A 73 -16.69 -4.85 2.45
C GLY A 73 -17.32 -4.11 3.61
N THR A 74 -18.23 -4.75 4.32
CA THR A 74 -18.85 -4.14 5.51
C THR A 74 -17.88 -4.04 6.70
N ALA A 75 -16.78 -4.81 6.68
CA ALA A 75 -15.73 -4.77 7.70
C ALA A 75 -14.56 -3.83 7.35
N GLY A 76 -14.45 -3.41 6.09
CA GLY A 76 -13.33 -2.62 5.60
C GLY A 76 -13.41 -2.36 4.10
N VAL A 77 -12.62 -1.40 3.64
CA VAL A 77 -12.51 -1.07 2.21
C VAL A 77 -11.04 -1.02 1.80
N ALA A 78 -10.72 -1.38 0.56
CA ALA A 78 -9.35 -1.33 0.05
C ALA A 78 -9.30 -0.92 -1.42
N MET A 79 -8.17 -0.38 -1.85
CA MET A 79 -7.91 -0.08 -3.25
C MET A 79 -6.47 -0.34 -3.66
N ARG A 80 -6.31 -0.80 -4.91
CA ARG A 80 -5.06 -0.70 -5.66
C ARG A 80 -5.11 0.60 -6.45
N PHE A 81 -4.05 1.37 -6.38
CA PHE A 81 -3.99 2.67 -7.03
C PHE A 81 -2.63 2.96 -7.63
N THR A 82 -2.60 3.99 -8.48
CA THR A 82 -1.38 4.70 -8.87
C THR A 82 -1.57 6.17 -8.52
N GLU A 83 -0.66 6.72 -7.73
CA GLU A 83 -0.48 8.16 -7.61
C GLU A 83 0.42 8.65 -8.74
N HIS A 84 0.09 9.82 -9.29
CA HIS A 84 0.91 10.43 -10.33
C HIS A 84 0.83 11.94 -10.31
N GLY A 85 1.93 12.58 -10.72
CA GLY A 85 2.04 14.04 -10.76
C GLY A 85 3.46 14.51 -11.06
N VAL A 86 3.64 15.83 -11.06
CA VAL A 86 4.95 16.48 -11.21
C VAL A 86 5.29 17.16 -9.89
N SER A 87 6.43 16.79 -9.29
CA SER A 87 6.90 17.46 -8.07
C SER A 87 7.42 18.86 -8.42
N LEU A 88 7.10 19.87 -7.60
CA LEU A 88 7.66 21.22 -7.75
C LEU A 88 9.18 21.24 -7.53
N ARG A 89 9.69 20.31 -6.73
CA ARG A 89 11.11 20.21 -6.37
C ARG A 89 11.96 19.70 -7.54
N ASP A 90 11.49 18.67 -8.23
CA ASP A 90 12.30 17.91 -9.20
C ASP A 90 11.87 18.22 -10.65
N GLY A 91 10.62 18.67 -10.84
CA GLY A 91 10.08 19.00 -12.16
C GLY A 91 10.00 17.80 -13.10
N VAL A 92 9.92 16.58 -12.55
CA VAL A 92 9.85 15.32 -13.29
C VAL A 92 8.46 14.70 -13.09
N PRO A 93 7.72 14.36 -14.16
CA PRO A 93 6.52 13.54 -14.04
C PRO A 93 6.89 12.18 -13.46
N SER A 94 6.12 11.71 -12.48
CA SER A 94 6.34 10.40 -11.90
C SER A 94 5.03 9.74 -11.52
N THR A 95 5.03 8.41 -11.56
CA THR A 95 3.92 7.55 -11.16
C THR A 95 4.41 6.52 -10.14
N TRP A 96 3.60 6.16 -9.16
CA TRP A 96 3.94 5.10 -8.21
C TRP A 96 2.68 4.38 -7.76
N GLY A 97 2.75 3.05 -7.76
CA GLY A 97 1.64 2.20 -7.38
C GLY A 97 1.58 1.97 -5.88
N GLY A 98 0.40 1.62 -5.39
CA GLY A 98 0.21 1.27 -3.99
C GLY A 98 -1.03 0.42 -3.76
N VAL A 99 -1.09 -0.11 -2.54
CA VAL A 99 -2.32 -0.68 -1.96
C VAL A 99 -2.57 0.04 -0.66
N THR A 100 -3.81 0.47 -0.46
CA THR A 100 -4.28 0.96 0.84
C THR A 100 -5.54 0.23 1.22
N LEU A 101 -5.69 -0.04 2.51
CA LEU A 101 -6.84 -0.69 3.11
C LEU A 101 -7.22 0.00 4.41
N PHE A 102 -8.52 0.04 4.69
CA PHE A 102 -9.08 0.83 5.76
C PHE A 102 -10.05 0.01 6.59
N GLN A 103 -9.93 0.18 7.91
CA GLN A 103 -10.98 -0.11 8.86
C GLN A 103 -11.91 1.10 8.96
N MET A 104 -13.20 0.81 9.12
CA MET A 104 -14.24 1.83 9.34
C MET A 104 -14.78 1.76 10.77
N ALA A 105 -15.12 2.92 11.33
CA ALA A 105 -15.85 3.04 12.59
C ALA A 105 -16.74 4.29 12.54
N GLY A 106 -17.97 4.19 13.06
CA GLY A 106 -18.88 5.34 13.13
C GLY A 106 -19.20 5.99 11.77
N GLY A 107 -19.21 5.21 10.69
CA GLY A 107 -19.49 5.70 9.32
C GLY A 107 -18.34 6.49 8.69
N ARG A 108 -17.11 6.28 9.18
CA ARG A 108 -15.88 6.98 8.75
C ARG A 108 -14.71 6.02 8.69
N LEU A 109 -13.64 6.40 7.97
CA LEU A 109 -12.37 5.69 8.02
C LEU A 109 -11.69 5.96 9.37
N SER A 110 -11.31 4.92 10.10
CA SER A 110 -10.71 5.03 11.44
C SER A 110 -9.24 4.60 11.51
N HIS A 111 -8.82 3.67 10.65
CA HIS A 111 -7.43 3.24 10.57
C HIS A 111 -7.12 2.80 9.14
N GLY A 112 -6.05 3.33 8.54
CA GLY A 112 -5.53 2.91 7.25
C GLY A 112 -4.20 2.15 7.39
N TRP A 113 -3.99 1.18 6.53
CA TRP A 113 -2.68 0.58 6.25
C TRP A 113 -2.38 0.80 4.77
N ALA A 114 -1.22 1.35 4.46
CA ALA A 114 -0.84 1.61 3.08
C ALA A 114 0.62 1.25 2.87
N GLU A 115 0.93 0.69 1.70
CA GLU A 115 2.30 0.55 1.23
C GLU A 115 2.38 0.93 -0.25
N GLU A 116 3.42 1.67 -0.61
CA GLU A 116 3.57 2.33 -1.91
C GLU A 116 4.97 2.16 -2.48
N ASP A 117 5.07 2.09 -3.81
CA ASP A 117 6.32 1.93 -4.52
C ASP A 117 7.09 3.26 -4.70
N TYR A 118 7.47 3.88 -3.59
CA TYR A 118 8.28 5.10 -3.63
C TYR A 118 9.68 4.89 -4.24
N LEU A 119 10.14 3.64 -4.33
CA LEU A 119 11.40 3.31 -5.01
C LEU A 119 11.27 3.57 -6.51
N ALA A 120 10.15 3.20 -7.13
CA ALA A 120 9.87 3.56 -8.53
C ALA A 120 9.86 5.08 -8.73
N ARG A 121 9.18 5.84 -7.87
CA ARG A 121 9.20 7.32 -7.93
C ARG A 121 10.62 7.87 -7.90
N LYS A 122 11.47 7.40 -6.96
CA LYS A 122 12.88 7.80 -6.85
C LYS A 122 13.65 7.48 -8.14
N ARG A 123 13.42 6.32 -8.75
CA ARG A 123 14.04 5.90 -10.02
C ARG A 123 13.60 6.78 -11.18
N GLN A 124 12.31 7.10 -11.30
CA GLN A 124 11.76 7.96 -12.35
C GLN A 124 12.32 9.39 -12.25
N ILE A 125 12.43 9.96 -11.05
CA ILE A 125 13.07 11.27 -10.83
C ILE A 125 14.54 11.25 -11.31
N LYS A 126 15.29 10.19 -10.99
CA LYS A 126 16.71 10.06 -11.39
C LYS A 126 16.89 9.87 -12.90
N SER A 127 16.07 9.01 -13.51
CA SER A 127 16.14 8.69 -14.95
C SER A 127 15.48 9.74 -15.83
N ARG A 128 14.57 10.54 -15.26
CA ARG A 128 13.66 11.46 -15.97
C ARG A 128 12.68 10.74 -16.92
N GLU A 129 12.47 9.45 -16.72
CA GLU A 129 11.52 8.63 -17.48
C GLU A 129 10.33 8.29 -16.58
N CYS A 130 9.13 8.66 -17.03
CA CYS A 130 7.88 8.43 -16.31
C CYS A 130 7.25 7.11 -16.76
N ASP A 131 6.79 6.29 -15.83
CA ASP A 131 6.12 5.03 -16.17
C ASP A 131 4.68 5.25 -16.60
N ALA A 132 4.18 4.38 -17.48
CA ALA A 132 2.76 4.35 -17.82
C ALA A 132 1.92 3.92 -16.62
N ILE A 133 0.76 4.56 -16.44
CA ILE A 133 -0.24 4.14 -15.45
C ILE A 133 -1.05 2.95 -15.98
N LEU A 134 -1.52 2.10 -15.07
CA LEU A 134 -2.45 1.03 -15.43
C LEU A 134 -3.82 1.62 -15.82
N PRO A 135 -4.65 0.89 -16.60
CA PRO A 135 -6.02 1.31 -16.87
C PRO A 135 -6.81 1.53 -15.57
N PRO A 136 -7.70 2.53 -15.52
CA PRO A 136 -8.58 2.72 -14.37
C PRO A 136 -9.57 1.55 -14.25
N HIS A 137 -10.01 1.28 -13.03
CA HIS A 137 -11.11 0.35 -12.79
C HIS A 137 -12.38 0.86 -13.49
N PRO A 138 -13.18 0.00 -14.14
CA PRO A 138 -14.34 0.44 -14.92
C PRO A 138 -15.48 1.02 -14.07
N CYS A 139 -15.66 0.52 -12.84
CA CYS A 139 -16.76 0.92 -11.94
C CYS A 139 -16.37 0.86 -10.45
N PRO A 140 -15.31 1.57 -10.02
CA PRO A 140 -14.68 1.38 -8.70
C PRO A 140 -15.61 1.66 -7.51
N TRP A 141 -16.69 2.42 -7.74
CA TRP A 141 -17.60 2.93 -6.71
C TRP A 141 -18.99 2.29 -6.73
N ASP A 142 -19.26 1.45 -7.72
CA ASP A 142 -20.60 0.87 -7.94
C ASP A 142 -20.74 -0.55 -7.36
N ALA A 143 -19.65 -1.11 -6.83
CA ALA A 143 -19.66 -2.41 -6.19
C ALA A 143 -20.48 -2.37 -4.88
N PRO A 144 -21.40 -3.32 -4.66
CA PRO A 144 -22.10 -3.42 -3.39
C PRO A 144 -21.12 -3.87 -2.29
N PRO A 145 -21.38 -3.50 -1.02
CA PRO A 145 -20.58 -3.99 0.09
C PRO A 145 -20.87 -5.47 0.33
N LEU A 146 -19.82 -6.28 0.44
CA LEU A 146 -19.93 -7.70 0.75
C LEU A 146 -19.63 -7.98 2.23
N PRO A 147 -20.30 -8.96 2.86
CA PRO A 147 -20.01 -9.34 4.24
C PRO A 147 -18.66 -10.07 4.34
N PRO A 148 -18.06 -10.14 5.54
CA PRO A 148 -16.94 -11.02 5.82
C PRO A 148 -17.26 -12.49 5.50
N SER A 149 -16.23 -13.22 5.09
CA SER A 149 -16.28 -14.65 4.78
C SER A 149 -15.23 -15.40 5.61
N GLU A 150 -15.70 -16.30 6.47
CA GLU A 150 -14.82 -17.17 7.28
C GLU A 150 -14.00 -18.13 6.42
N GLU A 151 -14.55 -18.58 5.29
CA GLU A 151 -13.85 -19.47 4.35
C GLU A 151 -12.70 -18.74 3.65
N THR A 152 -12.96 -17.54 3.16
CA THR A 152 -11.95 -16.66 2.55
C THR A 152 -10.88 -16.35 3.58
N GLU A 153 -11.26 -16.00 4.82
CA GLU A 153 -10.31 -15.68 5.88
C GLU A 153 -9.42 -16.88 6.23
N ARG A 154 -10.00 -18.08 6.38
CA ARG A 154 -9.24 -19.31 6.64
C ARG A 154 -8.24 -19.61 5.52
N THR A 155 -8.68 -19.46 4.27
CA THR A 155 -7.85 -19.67 3.08
C THR A 155 -6.68 -18.69 3.06
N VAL A 156 -6.96 -17.40 3.27
CA VAL A 156 -5.94 -16.35 3.29
C VAL A 156 -4.96 -16.55 4.45
N ARG A 157 -5.44 -16.86 5.65
CA ARG A 157 -4.56 -17.14 6.80
C ARG A 157 -3.65 -18.33 6.56
N SER A 158 -4.18 -19.39 5.96
CA SER A 158 -3.36 -20.55 5.56
C SER A 158 -2.33 -20.16 4.50
N TRP A 159 -2.70 -19.33 3.53
CA TRP A 159 -1.79 -18.85 2.48
C TRP A 159 -0.67 -17.96 3.06
N THR A 160 -1.00 -17.05 3.98
CA THR A 160 -0.04 -16.18 4.67
C THR A 160 0.81 -16.89 5.71
N GLY A 161 0.54 -18.17 6.02
CA GLY A 161 1.35 -18.95 6.96
C GLY A 161 2.67 -19.44 6.39
N ASP A 162 2.89 -19.28 5.08
CA ASP A 162 4.11 -19.67 4.39
C ASP A 162 5.03 -18.45 4.14
N THR A 163 6.26 -18.51 4.66
CA THR A 163 7.25 -17.45 4.47
C THR A 163 7.74 -17.32 3.02
N GLY A 164 7.57 -18.36 2.20
CA GLY A 164 7.86 -18.35 0.77
C GLY A 164 6.79 -17.69 -0.10
N LEU A 165 5.75 -17.07 0.49
CA LEU A 165 4.61 -16.55 -0.30
C LEU A 165 5.02 -15.50 -1.34
N LEU A 166 6.08 -14.73 -1.11
CA LEU A 166 6.51 -13.64 -2.01
C LEU A 166 6.97 -14.15 -3.39
N GLU A 167 7.41 -15.41 -3.47
CA GLU A 167 7.88 -16.07 -4.69
C GLU A 167 6.76 -16.78 -5.47
N ARG A 168 5.53 -16.80 -4.93
CA ARG A 168 4.43 -17.57 -5.51
C ARG A 168 3.95 -16.98 -6.84
N PRO A 169 3.57 -17.82 -7.81
CA PRO A 169 3.20 -17.36 -9.15
C PRO A 169 1.93 -16.51 -9.19
N GLU A 170 1.03 -16.65 -8.21
CA GLU A 170 -0.17 -15.80 -8.09
C GLU A 170 0.10 -14.38 -7.57
N VAL A 171 1.33 -14.08 -7.15
CA VAL A 171 1.73 -12.77 -6.63
C VAL A 171 2.09 -11.80 -7.76
N ASP A 172 1.22 -10.81 -7.95
CA ASP A 172 1.44 -9.61 -8.75
C ASP A 172 2.07 -8.52 -7.86
N GLN A 173 3.39 -8.36 -7.97
CA GLN A 173 4.11 -7.32 -7.24
C GLN A 173 3.94 -5.96 -7.92
N ILE A 174 3.40 -5.01 -7.18
CA ILE A 174 3.34 -3.60 -7.52
C ILE A 174 4.73 -3.01 -7.27
N ALA A 175 5.63 -3.30 -8.20
CA ALA A 175 7.04 -2.96 -8.15
C ALA A 175 7.53 -2.62 -9.57
N SER A 176 7.74 -1.33 -9.85
CA SER A 176 8.32 -0.90 -11.12
C SER A 176 9.83 -0.77 -11.02
N GLY A 177 10.56 -1.69 -11.66
CA GLY A 177 12.02 -1.77 -11.64
C GLY A 177 12.60 -1.98 -10.22
N GLY A 178 13.93 -2.01 -10.12
CA GLY A 178 14.61 -2.36 -8.85
C GLY A 178 14.41 -3.84 -8.47
N PRO A 179 14.83 -4.24 -7.25
CA PRO A 179 14.70 -5.62 -6.79
C PRO A 179 13.25 -6.05 -6.62
N ARG A 180 12.99 -7.34 -6.87
CA ARG A 180 11.74 -7.98 -6.49
C ARG A 180 11.66 -8.15 -4.97
N PHE A 181 10.49 -8.47 -4.44
CA PHE A 181 10.31 -8.60 -2.98
C PHE A 181 11.17 -9.72 -2.39
N GLU A 182 11.25 -10.85 -3.09
CA GLU A 182 12.09 -12.01 -2.77
C GLU A 182 13.60 -11.68 -2.78
N ASP A 183 14.03 -10.71 -3.60
CA ASP A 183 15.42 -10.23 -3.62
C ASP A 183 15.72 -9.27 -2.46
N CYS A 184 14.68 -8.71 -1.82
CA CYS A 184 14.84 -7.74 -0.73
C CYS A 184 15.05 -8.42 0.62
N ILE A 185 14.41 -9.57 0.86
CA ILE A 185 14.37 -10.21 2.17
C ILE A 185 14.33 -11.73 2.05
N THR A 186 15.08 -12.43 2.90
CA THR A 186 14.88 -13.85 3.22
C THR A 186 13.96 -13.93 4.45
N PRO A 187 12.66 -14.23 4.30
CA PRO A 187 11.73 -14.12 5.41
C PRO A 187 11.85 -15.31 6.37
N ALA A 188 11.92 -15.02 7.67
CA ALA A 188 11.91 -16.02 8.74
C ALA A 188 10.55 -16.09 9.45
N GLU A 189 9.82 -14.97 9.47
CA GLU A 189 8.50 -14.84 10.07
C GLU A 189 7.63 -13.92 9.22
N VAL A 190 6.33 -14.19 9.20
CA VAL A 190 5.31 -13.31 8.65
C VAL A 190 4.19 -13.12 9.67
N THR A 191 3.87 -11.87 9.97
CA THR A 191 2.75 -11.49 10.84
C THR A 191 1.68 -10.79 10.02
N VAL A 192 0.43 -11.26 10.11
CA VAL A 192 -0.73 -10.52 9.60
C VAL A 192 -1.11 -9.45 10.63
N SER A 193 -0.77 -8.19 10.37
CA SER A 193 -1.10 -7.10 11.29
C SER A 193 -2.52 -6.56 11.10
N HIS A 194 -3.08 -6.74 9.90
CA HIS A 194 -4.48 -6.45 9.62
C HIS A 194 -5.00 -7.33 8.48
N LEU A 195 -6.27 -7.72 8.57
CA LEU A 195 -6.97 -8.54 7.58
C LEU A 195 -8.46 -8.28 7.70
N PHE A 196 -9.12 -8.07 6.57
CA PHE A 196 -10.57 -8.22 6.46
C PHE A 196 -10.92 -8.95 5.17
N THR A 197 -12.14 -9.50 5.12
CA THR A 197 -12.70 -10.17 3.94
C THR A 197 -14.00 -9.54 3.50
N ALA A 198 -14.31 -9.70 2.22
CA ALA A 198 -15.53 -9.21 1.59
C ALA A 198 -15.92 -10.22 0.49
N GLY A 199 -16.78 -11.18 0.83
CA GLY A 199 -17.08 -12.31 -0.05
C GLY A 199 -15.84 -13.16 -0.35
N ASP A 200 -15.53 -13.32 -1.64
CA ASP A 200 -14.40 -14.11 -2.17
C ASP A 200 -13.09 -13.30 -2.26
N ARG A 201 -13.05 -12.10 -1.67
CA ARG A 201 -11.87 -11.23 -1.66
C ARG A 201 -11.41 -10.90 -0.26
N ALA A 202 -10.13 -10.56 -0.13
CA ALA A 202 -9.53 -10.12 1.12
C ALA A 202 -8.55 -8.97 0.91
N ALA A 203 -8.43 -8.11 1.90
CA ALA A 203 -7.34 -7.14 1.97
C ALA A 203 -6.57 -7.34 3.27
N LEU A 204 -5.26 -7.20 3.21
CA LEU A 204 -4.39 -7.47 4.34
C LEU A 204 -3.14 -6.60 4.36
N HIS A 205 -2.56 -6.47 5.55
CA HIS A 205 -1.24 -5.90 5.76
C HIS A 205 -0.36 -6.92 6.50
N LEU A 206 0.83 -7.15 5.97
CA LEU A 206 1.83 -8.09 6.48
C LEU A 206 3.06 -7.35 6.98
N VAL A 207 3.68 -7.93 8.00
CA VAL A 207 5.03 -7.59 8.43
C VAL A 207 5.88 -8.85 8.33
N PHE A 208 6.82 -8.86 7.41
CA PHE A 208 7.85 -9.88 7.33
C PHE A 208 9.03 -9.49 8.22
N ARG A 209 9.54 -10.45 8.99
CA ARG A 209 10.82 -10.34 9.68
C ARG A 209 11.76 -11.38 9.11
N GLY A 210 12.99 -10.98 8.87
CA GLY A 210 13.98 -11.83 8.22
C GLY A 210 15.31 -11.14 8.09
N SER A 211 16.09 -11.58 7.13
CA SER A 211 17.39 -11.00 6.82
C SER A 211 17.40 -10.35 5.43
N TYR A 212 18.20 -9.29 5.28
CA TYR A 212 18.41 -8.66 3.99
C TYR A 212 19.03 -9.66 2.99
N ALA A 213 18.39 -9.81 1.82
CA ALA A 213 18.77 -10.81 0.82
C ALA A 213 19.78 -10.30 -0.24
N GLY A 214 20.04 -8.99 -0.32
CA GLY A 214 21.08 -8.44 -1.21
C GLY A 214 20.60 -7.76 -2.49
N GLY A 215 19.28 -7.62 -2.71
CA GLY A 215 18.74 -7.16 -3.99
C GLY A 215 19.01 -5.71 -4.42
N PHE A 216 19.57 -4.84 -3.57
CA PHE A 216 19.90 -3.47 -3.95
C PHE A 216 21.36 -3.35 -4.41
N ASP A 217 21.57 -2.89 -5.65
CA ASP A 217 22.90 -2.73 -6.27
C ASP A 217 23.84 -1.75 -5.53
N ASP A 218 23.29 -0.78 -4.79
CA ASP A 218 24.05 0.25 -4.06
C ASP A 218 24.18 -0.03 -2.56
N ILE A 219 23.75 -1.20 -2.09
CA ILE A 219 23.93 -1.68 -0.73
C ILE A 219 25.03 -2.75 -0.72
N GLY A 220 26.01 -2.58 0.18
CA GLY A 220 27.17 -3.46 0.28
C GLY A 220 26.80 -4.89 0.67
N ALA A 221 27.51 -5.86 0.08
CA ALA A 221 27.29 -7.29 0.31
C ALA A 221 27.53 -7.69 1.78
N GLU A 222 28.30 -6.91 2.53
CA GLU A 222 28.52 -7.09 3.96
C GLU A 222 27.24 -6.95 4.82
N LEU A 223 26.20 -6.31 4.28
CA LEU A 223 24.91 -6.18 4.98
C LEU A 223 23.97 -7.37 4.71
N VAL A 224 24.28 -8.26 3.76
CA VAL A 224 23.49 -9.48 3.52
C VAL A 224 23.45 -10.31 4.81
N GLY A 225 22.28 -10.81 5.18
CA GLY A 225 22.08 -11.52 6.45
C GLY A 225 21.67 -10.61 7.63
N THR A 226 21.76 -9.29 7.48
CA THR A 226 21.37 -8.34 8.53
C THR A 226 19.86 -8.41 8.81
N PRO A 227 19.40 -8.40 10.08
CA PRO A 227 17.99 -8.40 10.40
C PRO A 227 17.25 -7.15 9.89
N VAL A 228 16.14 -7.38 9.20
CA VAL A 228 15.27 -6.36 8.61
C VAL A 228 13.80 -6.69 8.80
N GLU A 229 12.96 -5.66 8.73
CA GLU A 229 11.51 -5.80 8.59
C GLU A 229 11.08 -5.32 7.21
N PHE A 230 10.12 -6.00 6.61
CA PHE A 230 9.57 -5.67 5.30
C PHE A 230 8.04 -5.67 5.37
N ARG A 231 7.42 -4.54 5.03
CA ARG A 231 5.98 -4.34 5.17
C ARG A 231 5.31 -4.40 3.82
N VAL A 232 4.17 -5.08 3.76
CA VAL A 232 3.45 -5.37 2.52
C VAL A 232 1.96 -5.16 2.72
N ALA A 233 1.33 -4.36 1.86
CA ALA A 233 -0.12 -4.25 1.76
C ALA A 233 -0.61 -5.03 0.54
N GLY A 234 -1.75 -5.72 0.67
CA GLY A 234 -2.23 -6.65 -0.35
C GLY A 234 -3.74 -6.73 -0.53
N MET A 235 -4.15 -7.03 -1.77
CA MET A 235 -5.52 -7.40 -2.15
C MET A 235 -5.51 -8.77 -2.82
N LEU A 236 -6.35 -9.68 -2.34
CA LEU A 236 -6.36 -11.09 -2.72
C LEU A 236 -7.72 -11.49 -3.27
N ASP A 237 -7.68 -12.33 -4.30
CA ASP A 237 -8.84 -13.04 -4.84
C ASP A 237 -8.75 -14.52 -4.41
N VAL A 238 -9.87 -15.07 -3.94
CA VAL A 238 -9.98 -16.46 -3.49
C VAL A 238 -11.02 -17.19 -4.31
N ALA A 239 -10.68 -18.38 -4.80
CA ALA A 239 -11.63 -19.27 -5.44
C ALA A 239 -11.22 -20.72 -5.16
N ASP A 240 -12.20 -21.62 -5.04
CA ASP A 240 -11.97 -23.05 -4.82
C ASP A 240 -11.03 -23.35 -3.64
N GLY A 241 -11.16 -22.61 -2.53
CA GLY A 241 -10.35 -22.79 -1.33
C GLY A 241 -8.87 -22.41 -1.48
N ARG A 242 -8.50 -21.62 -2.50
CA ARG A 242 -7.14 -21.14 -2.71
C ARG A 242 -7.11 -19.67 -3.11
N VAL A 243 -5.99 -19.01 -2.83
CA VAL A 243 -5.68 -17.69 -3.39
C VAL A 243 -5.36 -17.87 -4.88
N THR A 244 -6.06 -17.16 -5.75
CA THR A 244 -5.88 -17.22 -7.21
C THR A 244 -5.10 -16.02 -7.74
N ARG A 245 -5.11 -14.91 -7.00
CA ARG A 245 -4.36 -13.70 -7.29
C ARG A 245 -4.06 -12.95 -5.99
N ALA A 246 -2.86 -12.41 -5.88
CA ALA A 246 -2.46 -11.50 -4.81
C ALA A 246 -1.75 -10.28 -5.39
N GLN A 247 -2.33 -9.10 -5.24
CA GLN A 247 -1.73 -7.83 -5.68
C GLN A 247 -1.05 -7.19 -4.48
N LEU A 248 0.28 -7.14 -4.47
CA LEU A 248 1.06 -6.75 -3.30
C LEU A 248 1.93 -5.51 -3.56
N SER A 249 1.91 -4.56 -2.64
CA SER A 249 2.79 -3.38 -2.62
C SER A 249 3.63 -3.37 -1.34
N ALA A 250 4.85 -2.85 -1.38
CA ALA A 250 5.77 -2.91 -0.25
C ALA A 250 6.70 -1.69 -0.14
N ASP A 251 7.11 -1.36 1.09
CA ASP A 251 8.04 -0.26 1.37
C ASP A 251 9.52 -0.62 1.07
N ARG A 252 9.83 -0.80 -0.20
CA ARG A 252 11.21 -1.05 -0.67
C ARG A 252 12.13 0.14 -0.40
N LEU A 253 11.61 1.37 -0.46
CA LEU A 253 12.42 2.56 -0.25
C LEU A 253 12.79 2.76 1.22
N GLY A 254 11.89 2.49 2.16
CA GLY A 254 12.20 2.54 3.59
C GLY A 254 13.22 1.49 3.98
N LEU A 255 13.09 0.26 3.47
CA LEU A 255 14.14 -0.77 3.63
C LEU A 255 15.49 -0.29 3.08
N HIS A 256 15.51 0.23 1.85
CA HIS A 256 16.72 0.77 1.22
C HIS A 256 17.40 1.84 2.09
N ARG A 257 16.62 2.81 2.58
CA ARG A 257 17.13 3.90 3.44
C ARG A 257 17.69 3.37 4.76
N ASN A 258 16.99 2.42 5.40
CA ASN A 258 17.46 1.83 6.63
C ASN A 258 18.82 1.14 6.46
N LEU A 259 19.00 0.40 5.35
CA LEU A 259 20.26 -0.26 5.03
C LEU A 259 21.39 0.74 4.73
N LEU A 260 21.10 1.80 3.96
CA LEU A 260 22.07 2.87 3.71
C LEU A 260 22.57 3.54 4.99
N ASP A 261 21.68 3.81 5.94
CA ASP A 261 22.04 4.44 7.20
C ASP A 261 22.94 3.53 8.07
N ARG A 262 22.68 2.21 8.04
CA ARG A 262 23.55 1.23 8.69
C ARG A 262 24.93 1.18 8.03
N GLN A 263 24.99 1.16 6.70
CA GLN A 263 26.25 1.13 5.95
C GLN A 263 27.13 2.34 6.28
N ARG A 264 26.53 3.54 6.34
CA ARG A 264 27.23 4.78 6.72
C ARG A 264 27.73 4.81 8.15
N SER A 265 27.10 4.05 9.04
CA SER A 265 27.48 3.96 10.44
C SER A 265 28.57 2.90 10.69
N ALA A 266 28.78 1.99 9.73
CA ALA A 266 29.76 0.91 9.81
C ALA A 266 31.11 1.24 9.15
N GLY A 267 31.17 2.27 8.30
CA GLY A 267 32.40 2.79 7.68
C GLY A 267 32.95 4.01 8.40
#